data_AF-A0A7U9SRB3-F1
#
_entry.id   AF-A0A7U9SRB3-F1
#
_cell.length_a   1.000
_cell.length_b   1.000
_cell.length_c   1.000
_cell.angle_alpha   90.00
_cell.angle_beta   90.00
_cell.angle_gamma   90.00
#
_symmetry.space_group_name_H-M   'P 1'
#
loop_
_entity.id
_entity.type
_entity.pdbx_description
1 polymer ?
#
loop_
_entity_poly.entity_id
_entity_poly.type
_entity_poly.pdbx_seq_one_letter_code
_entity_poly.pdbx_strand_id
1 'polypeptide(L)'
;MSFGAFSNEEAEKMVNHTLECMPKEHLDRQVQVYGSKDKYKEHLLSGFANEQAAADLLKWYGSKEKAIGAVMQSTGNNGEIKQEQEENSKIYQQFMAAKKAGNMDMAHSAVEMLAKNYKTMFALDNARNILLDLAKEYMQKGKLAEATDSQFGEGCSEFVAHAIQHYYGA
;
A
#
# COMPACT_ATOMS: atom_id res chain seq x y z
N MET A 1 -18.18 1.35 19.14
CA MET A 1 -17.12 0.48 18.58
C MET A 1 -15.79 0.87 19.22
N SER A 2 -14.79 -0.01 19.19
CA SER A 2 -13.41 0.27 19.61
C SER A 2 -12.52 0.07 18.39
N PHE A 3 -11.66 1.04 18.07
CA PHE A 3 -10.82 1.06 16.86
C PHE A 3 -9.32 0.93 17.20
N GLY A 4 -9.03 0.09 18.21
CA GLY A 4 -7.67 -0.20 18.64
C GLY A 4 -6.93 1.07 19.08
N ALA A 5 -5.89 1.44 18.34
CA ALA A 5 -5.04 2.60 18.64
C ALA A 5 -5.65 3.96 18.25
N PHE A 6 -6.71 3.97 17.45
CA PHE A 6 -7.38 5.19 16.98
C PHE A 6 -8.69 5.41 17.76
N SER A 7 -9.04 6.66 18.00
CA SER A 7 -10.35 7.01 18.54
C SER A 7 -11.44 6.85 17.47
N ASN A 8 -12.70 6.76 17.90
CA ASN A 8 -13.85 6.73 16.97
C ASN A 8 -13.88 7.95 16.05
N GLU A 9 -13.62 9.14 16.60
CA GLU A 9 -13.59 10.38 15.82
C GLU A 9 -12.45 10.38 14.79
N GLU A 10 -11.28 9.85 15.15
CA GLU A 10 -10.12 9.77 14.25
C GLU A 10 -10.38 8.79 13.09
N ALA A 11 -10.88 7.60 13.39
CA ALA A 11 -11.20 6.59 12.39
C ALA A 11 -12.31 7.10 11.44
N GLU A 12 -13.38 7.69 11.97
CA GLU A 12 -14.44 8.27 11.16
C GLU A 12 -13.95 9.40 10.26
N LYS A 13 -13.09 10.29 10.79
CA LYS A 13 -12.50 11.38 10.03
C LYS A 13 -11.68 10.86 8.84
N MET A 14 -10.82 9.86 9.06
CA MET A 14 -10.01 9.25 8.00
C MET A 14 -10.86 8.58 6.93
N VAL A 15 -11.87 7.80 7.33
CA VAL A 15 -12.76 7.10 6.40
C VAL A 15 -13.61 8.07 5.59
N ASN A 16 -14.18 9.11 6.21
CA ASN A 16 -14.98 10.11 5.52
C ASN A 16 -14.16 10.83 4.45
N HIS A 17 -12.96 11.31 4.81
CA HIS A 17 -12.05 11.97 3.86
C HIS A 17 -11.69 11.04 2.69
N THR A 18 -11.38 9.77 2.98
CA THR A 18 -11.09 8.77 1.93
C THR A 18 -12.27 8.61 0.96
N LEU A 19 -13.51 8.59 1.47
CA LEU A 19 -14.70 8.47 0.63
C LEU A 19 -14.99 9.74 -0.18
N GLU A 20 -14.59 10.91 0.31
CA GLU A 20 -14.72 12.20 -0.39
C GLU A 20 -13.70 12.35 -1.51
N CYS A 21 -12.47 11.89 -1.29
CA CYS A 21 -11.41 11.90 -2.30
C CYS A 21 -11.52 10.75 -3.31
N MET A 22 -12.30 9.72 -3.00
CA MET A 22 -12.45 8.58 -3.91
C MET A 22 -13.15 8.99 -5.22
N PRO A 23 -12.60 8.61 -6.40
CA PRO A 23 -13.27 8.87 -7.67
C PRO A 23 -14.63 8.18 -7.71
N LYS A 24 -15.65 8.87 -8.23
CA LYS A 24 -17.03 8.38 -8.25
C LYS A 24 -17.16 6.97 -8.84
N GLU A 25 -16.47 6.70 -9.94
CA GLU A 25 -16.46 5.36 -10.59
C GLU A 25 -15.91 4.25 -9.68
N HIS A 26 -14.92 4.57 -8.84
CA HIS A 26 -14.40 3.62 -7.85
C HIS A 26 -15.38 3.44 -6.70
N LEU A 27 -15.96 4.53 -6.20
CA LEU A 27 -16.96 4.47 -5.14
C LEU A 27 -18.20 3.66 -5.57
N ASP A 28 -18.71 3.90 -6.78
CA ASP A 28 -19.88 3.20 -7.33
C ASP A 28 -19.62 1.69 -7.44
N ARG A 29 -18.41 1.27 -7.82
CA ARG A 29 -18.02 -0.15 -7.83
C ARG A 29 -18.04 -0.76 -6.42
N GLN A 30 -17.53 -0.05 -5.42
CA GLN A 30 -17.57 -0.54 -4.04
C GLN A 30 -19.00 -0.59 -3.50
N VAL A 31 -19.84 0.38 -3.84
CA VAL A 31 -21.27 0.37 -3.49
C VAL A 31 -21.99 -0.83 -4.10
N GLN A 32 -21.65 -1.24 -5.33
CA GLN A 32 -22.20 -2.47 -5.92
C GLN A 32 -21.77 -3.73 -5.18
N VAL A 33 -20.51 -3.79 -4.70
CA VAL A 33 -19.98 -4.95 -3.96
C VAL A 33 -20.59 -5.05 -2.56
N TYR A 34 -20.67 -3.93 -1.83
CA TYR A 34 -21.13 -3.90 -0.44
C TYR A 34 -22.64 -3.62 -0.28
N GLY A 35 -23.32 -3.23 -1.36
CA GLY A 35 -24.75 -2.95 -1.44
C GLY A 35 -25.16 -1.52 -1.08
N SER A 36 -24.36 -0.78 -0.30
CA SER A 36 -24.60 0.64 -0.02
C SER A 36 -23.31 1.36 0.37
N LYS A 37 -23.32 2.69 0.29
CA LYS A 37 -22.21 3.54 0.76
C LYS A 37 -21.98 3.36 2.26
N ASP A 38 -23.06 3.24 3.04
CA ASP A 38 -22.97 3.05 4.50
C ASP A 38 -22.33 1.71 4.86
N LYS A 39 -22.71 0.62 4.18
CA LYS A 39 -22.07 -0.69 4.37
C LYS A 39 -20.60 -0.68 3.99
N TYR A 40 -20.23 0.05 2.93
CA TYR A 40 -18.83 0.21 2.56
C TYR A 40 -18.06 1.06 3.60
N LYS A 41 -18.66 2.12 4.13
CA LYS A 41 -18.09 2.91 5.23
C LYS A 41 -17.88 2.06 6.48
N GLU A 42 -18.86 1.25 6.87
CA GLU A 42 -18.76 0.30 7.99
C GLU A 42 -17.63 -0.71 7.77
N HIS A 43 -17.48 -1.23 6.55
CA HIS A 43 -16.37 -2.11 6.18
C HIS A 43 -15.01 -1.43 6.38
N LEU A 44 -14.84 -0.19 5.89
CA LEU A 44 -13.60 0.57 6.09
C LEU A 44 -13.31 0.83 7.57
N LEU A 45 -14.33 1.19 8.36
CA LEU A 45 -14.20 1.39 9.79
C LEU A 45 -13.81 0.10 10.53
N SER A 46 -14.33 -1.05 10.10
CA SER A 46 -14.00 -2.34 10.71
C SER A 46 -12.51 -2.69 10.62
N GLY A 47 -11.81 -2.16 9.61
CA GLY A 47 -10.35 -2.31 9.46
C GLY A 47 -9.57 -1.74 10.64
N PHE A 48 -10.05 -0.65 11.25
CA PHE A 48 -9.40 -0.05 12.43
C PHE A 48 -9.66 -0.83 13.72
N ALA A 49 -10.66 -1.71 13.76
CA ALA A 49 -10.88 -2.60 14.90
C ALA A 49 -9.86 -3.76 14.94
N ASN A 50 -9.10 -3.98 13.87
CA ASN A 50 -8.01 -4.95 13.82
C ASN A 50 -6.76 -4.35 14.47
N GLU A 51 -6.39 -4.85 15.66
CA GLU A 51 -5.23 -4.37 16.41
C GLU A 51 -3.91 -4.50 15.65
N GLN A 52 -3.74 -5.57 14.87
CA GLN A 52 -2.54 -5.77 14.06
C GLN A 52 -2.45 -4.73 12.96
N ALA A 53 -3.56 -4.47 12.25
CA ALA A 53 -3.60 -3.44 11.21
C ALA A 53 -3.31 -2.04 11.78
N ALA A 54 -3.87 -1.72 12.97
CA ALA A 54 -3.59 -0.47 13.66
C ALA A 54 -2.11 -0.36 14.07
N ALA A 55 -1.52 -1.45 14.58
CA ALA A 55 -0.10 -1.50 14.94
C ALA A 55 0.82 -1.33 13.72
N ASP A 56 0.49 -1.95 12.59
CA ASP A 56 1.26 -1.81 11.35
C ASP A 56 1.20 -0.38 10.80
N LEU A 57 0.04 0.28 10.84
CA LEU A 57 -0.07 1.70 10.51
C LEU A 57 0.82 2.58 11.40
N LEU A 58 0.82 2.35 12.73
CA LEU A 58 1.70 3.08 13.64
C LEU A 58 3.18 2.81 13.35
N LYS A 59 3.53 1.58 12.99
CA LYS A 59 4.90 1.21 12.61
C LYS A 59 5.34 1.87 11.30
N TRP A 60 4.44 2.03 10.32
CA TRP A 60 4.76 2.66 9.04
C TRP A 60 4.91 4.17 9.17
N TYR A 61 3.98 4.82 9.86
CA TYR A 61 3.94 6.27 9.99
C TYR A 61 4.73 6.80 11.20
N GLY A 62 5.05 5.95 12.17
CA GLY A 62 5.77 6.30 13.40
C GLY A 62 4.90 6.96 14.49
N SER A 63 3.77 7.57 14.12
CA SER A 63 2.78 8.06 15.07
C SER A 63 1.39 8.09 14.45
N LYS A 64 0.38 8.21 15.32
CA LYS A 64 -1.02 8.31 14.93
C LYS A 64 -1.29 9.60 14.16
N GLU A 65 -0.71 10.71 14.60
CA GLU A 65 -0.87 12.04 13.98
C GLU A 65 -0.31 12.04 12.55
N LYS A 66 0.81 11.36 12.33
CA LYS A 66 1.40 11.20 10.99
C LYS A 66 0.52 10.33 10.09
N ALA A 67 -0.04 9.23 10.61
CA ALA A 67 -0.97 8.38 9.85
C ALA A 67 -2.24 9.14 9.44
N ILE A 68 -2.84 9.89 10.37
CA ILE A 68 -4.00 10.74 10.09
C ILE A 68 -3.61 11.82 9.06
N GLY A 69 -2.48 12.51 9.28
CA GLY A 69 -1.98 13.55 8.39
C GLY A 69 -1.80 13.08 6.95
N ALA A 70 -1.20 11.90 6.76
CA ALA A 70 -1.02 11.29 5.44
C ALA A 70 -2.36 11.06 4.71
N VAL A 71 -3.37 10.53 5.40
CA VAL A 71 -4.70 10.33 4.80
C VAL A 71 -5.35 11.67 4.46
N MET A 72 -5.26 12.66 5.35
CA MET A 72 -5.84 14.00 5.12
C MET A 72 -5.16 14.78 3.99
N GLN A 73 -3.92 14.46 3.65
CA GLN A 73 -3.21 15.06 2.52
C GLN A 73 -3.66 14.51 1.17
N SER A 74 -4.31 13.35 1.15
CA SER A 74 -4.83 12.78 -0.10
C SER A 74 -5.85 13.72 -0.72
N THR A 75 -5.67 14.03 -2.01
CA THR A 75 -6.54 14.94 -2.78
C THR A 75 -7.56 14.19 -3.63
N GLY A 76 -7.37 12.87 -3.81
CA GLY A 76 -8.14 12.12 -4.81
C GLY A 76 -7.80 12.47 -6.25
N ASN A 77 -6.70 13.20 -6.49
CA ASN A 77 -6.31 13.61 -7.83
C ASN A 77 -5.96 12.39 -8.69
N ASN A 78 -6.86 12.07 -9.63
CA ASN A 78 -6.69 10.96 -10.56
C ASN A 78 -5.40 11.03 -11.38
N GLY A 79 -4.88 12.23 -11.67
CA GLY A 79 -3.63 12.38 -12.41
C GLY A 79 -2.44 11.90 -11.59
N GLU A 80 -2.34 12.33 -10.33
CA GLU A 80 -1.29 11.93 -9.38
C GLU A 80 -1.34 10.41 -9.13
N ILE A 81 -2.54 9.88 -8.84
CA ILE A 81 -2.74 8.44 -8.60
C ILE A 81 -2.30 7.61 -9.82
N LYS A 82 -2.65 8.04 -11.04
CA LYS A 82 -2.25 7.34 -12.27
C LYS A 82 -0.74 7.40 -12.46
N GLN A 83 -0.11 8.55 -12.24
CA GLN A 83 1.33 8.70 -12.36
C GLN A 83 2.07 7.75 -11.40
N GLU A 84 1.66 7.71 -10.13
CA GLU A 84 2.27 6.83 -9.12
C GLU A 84 2.11 5.33 -9.48
N GLN A 85 0.96 4.96 -10.05
CA GLN A 85 0.69 3.60 -10.53
C GLN A 85 1.54 3.23 -11.76
N GLU A 86 1.73 4.17 -12.69
CA GLU A 86 2.60 3.99 -13.86
C GLU A 86 4.07 3.87 -13.44
N GLU A 87 4.52 4.71 -12.50
CA GLU A 87 5.86 4.63 -11.92
C GLU A 87 6.08 3.28 -11.22
N ASN A 88 5.11 2.84 -10.41
CA ASN A 88 5.14 1.53 -9.77
C ASN A 88 5.27 0.40 -10.82
N SER A 89 4.47 0.44 -11.88
CA SER A 89 4.50 -0.56 -12.94
C SER A 89 5.87 -0.64 -13.63
N LYS A 90 6.52 0.50 -13.89
CA LYS A 90 7.88 0.56 -14.46
C LYS A 90 8.92 -0.04 -13.52
N ILE A 91 8.80 0.20 -12.21
CA ILE A 91 9.70 -0.36 -11.20
C ILE A 91 9.59 -1.89 -11.17
N TYR A 92 8.38 -2.44 -11.25
CA TYR A 92 8.17 -3.90 -11.32
C TYR A 92 8.73 -4.52 -12.61
N GLN A 93 8.61 -3.83 -13.74
CA GLN A 93 9.28 -4.25 -14.98
C GLN A 93 10.80 -4.29 -14.83
N GLN A 94 11.39 -3.32 -14.10
CA GLN A 94 12.82 -3.32 -13.81
C GLN A 94 13.23 -4.47 -12.89
N PHE A 95 12.43 -4.82 -11.89
CA PHE A 95 12.66 -6.04 -11.09
C PHE A 95 12.70 -7.28 -11.97
N MET A 96 11.78 -7.41 -12.92
CA MET A 96 11.76 -8.56 -13.83
C MET A 96 12.96 -8.58 -14.79
N ALA A 97 13.41 -7.42 -15.26
CA ALA A 97 14.64 -7.32 -16.04
C ALA A 97 15.86 -7.73 -15.20
N ALA A 98 15.95 -7.29 -13.95
CA ALA A 98 17.00 -7.66 -13.01
C ALA A 98 17.02 -9.17 -12.75
N LYS A 99 15.84 -9.78 -12.52
CA LYS A 99 15.66 -11.23 -12.35
C LYS A 99 16.19 -11.99 -13.56
N LYS A 100 15.80 -11.58 -14.77
CA LYS A 100 16.24 -12.22 -16.02
C LYS A 100 17.74 -12.12 -16.24
N ALA A 101 18.35 -11.00 -15.86
CA ALA A 101 19.78 -10.75 -16.02
C ALA A 101 20.63 -11.32 -14.86
N GLY A 102 20.03 -11.77 -13.76
CA GLY A 102 20.77 -12.10 -12.53
C GLY A 102 21.52 -10.90 -11.94
N ASN A 103 21.01 -9.69 -12.14
CA ASN A 103 21.73 -8.45 -11.79
C ASN A 103 21.21 -7.87 -10.45
N MET A 104 21.98 -8.09 -9.39
CA MET A 104 21.63 -7.64 -8.04
C MET A 104 21.72 -6.11 -7.87
N ASP A 105 22.62 -5.42 -8.57
CA ASP A 105 22.70 -3.96 -8.51
C ASP A 105 21.45 -3.31 -9.12
N MET A 106 20.94 -3.89 -10.21
CA MET A 106 19.68 -3.47 -10.83
C MET A 106 18.48 -3.71 -9.91
N ALA A 107 18.47 -4.85 -9.20
CA ALA A 107 17.44 -5.13 -8.20
C ALA A 107 17.53 -4.15 -7.01
N HIS A 108 18.74 -3.83 -6.54
CA HIS A 108 18.95 -2.84 -5.49
C HIS A 108 18.43 -1.46 -5.90
N SER A 109 18.78 -1.00 -7.10
CA SER A 109 18.28 0.26 -7.67
C SER A 109 16.74 0.27 -7.78
N ALA A 110 16.13 -0.86 -8.16
CA ALA A 110 14.68 -1.00 -8.19
C ALA A 110 14.04 -0.88 -6.80
N VAL A 111 14.68 -1.42 -5.74
CA VAL A 111 14.20 -1.22 -4.35
C VAL A 111 14.29 0.25 -3.94
N GLU A 112 15.34 0.97 -4.31
CA GLU A 112 15.44 2.41 -4.02
C GLU A 112 14.35 3.23 -4.70
N MET A 113 14.04 2.91 -5.96
CA MET A 113 12.94 3.55 -6.68
C MET A 113 11.58 3.18 -6.07
N LEU A 114 11.39 1.93 -5.68
CA LEU A 114 10.19 1.49 -4.98
C LEU A 114 10.00 2.25 -3.68
N ALA A 115 11.06 2.41 -2.89
CA ALA A 115 11.05 3.17 -1.65
C ALA A 115 10.70 4.65 -1.88
N LYS A 116 11.27 5.29 -2.90
CA LYS A 116 10.92 6.67 -3.27
C LYS A 116 9.45 6.79 -3.68
N ASN A 117 8.98 5.90 -4.54
CA ASN A 117 7.59 5.90 -5.01
C ASN A 117 6.60 5.68 -3.85
N TYR A 118 6.87 4.73 -2.96
CA TYR A 118 6.00 4.45 -1.80
C TYR A 118 6.02 5.60 -0.78
N LYS A 119 7.15 6.30 -0.62
CA LYS A 119 7.17 7.51 0.21
C LYS A 119 6.23 8.58 -0.30
N THR A 120 6.19 8.80 -1.62
CA THR A 120 5.27 9.76 -2.25
C THR A 120 3.83 9.27 -2.13
N MET A 121 3.55 8.06 -2.65
CA MET A 121 2.20 7.48 -2.74
C MET A 121 1.50 7.33 -1.40
N PHE A 122 2.24 7.04 -0.33
CA PHE A 122 1.68 6.84 1.02
C PHE A 122 2.02 7.98 1.99
N ALA A 123 2.65 9.06 1.52
CA ALA A 123 3.12 10.18 2.36
C ALA A 123 3.94 9.72 3.59
N LEU A 124 4.94 8.86 3.35
CA LEU A 124 5.80 8.29 4.39
C LEU A 124 7.14 9.04 4.51
N ASP A 125 7.61 9.23 5.75
CA ASP A 125 8.98 9.69 5.99
C ASP A 125 10.01 8.63 5.57
N ASN A 126 9.69 7.36 5.77
CA ASN A 126 10.53 6.21 5.50
C ASN A 126 9.70 5.00 5.02
N ALA A 127 10.10 4.39 3.89
CA ALA A 127 9.41 3.24 3.31
C ALA A 127 9.85 1.87 3.87
N ARG A 128 10.90 1.79 4.70
CA ARG A 128 11.47 0.50 5.15
C ARG A 128 10.41 -0.44 5.72
N ASN A 129 9.58 0.03 6.64
CA ASN A 129 8.64 -0.84 7.34
C ASN A 129 7.53 -1.34 6.42
N ILE A 130 6.95 -0.47 5.59
CA ILE A 130 5.90 -0.86 4.63
C ILE A 130 6.45 -1.83 3.57
N LEU A 131 7.69 -1.62 3.10
CA LEU A 131 8.29 -2.52 2.11
C LEU A 131 8.63 -3.88 2.72
N LEU A 132 9.10 -3.94 3.97
CA LEU A 132 9.34 -5.21 4.66
C LEU A 132 8.04 -5.97 4.92
N ASP A 133 6.94 -5.29 5.21
CA ASP A 133 5.64 -5.95 5.37
C ASP A 133 5.07 -6.40 4.01
N LEU A 134 5.28 -5.62 2.94
CA LEU A 134 4.99 -6.06 1.57
C LEU A 134 5.77 -7.33 1.19
N ALA A 135 7.06 -7.39 1.53
CA ALA A 135 7.87 -8.57 1.27
C ALA A 135 7.33 -9.82 2.00
N LYS A 136 6.89 -9.67 3.25
CA LYS A 136 6.24 -10.76 4.00
C LYS A 136 4.94 -11.20 3.36
N GLU A 137 4.10 -10.26 2.94
CA GLU A 137 2.82 -10.56 2.26
C GLU A 137 3.05 -11.32 0.96
N TYR A 138 4.05 -10.92 0.17
CA TYR A 138 4.44 -11.66 -1.04
C TYR A 138 4.96 -13.06 -0.74
N MET A 139 5.74 -13.24 0.32
CA MET A 139 6.24 -14.55 0.74
C MET A 139 5.14 -15.50 1.20
N GLN A 140 3.99 -14.98 1.66
CA GLN A 140 2.83 -15.81 2.01
C GLN A 140 2.10 -16.39 0.79
N LYS A 141 2.45 -15.95 -0.43
CA LYS A 141 1.85 -16.40 -1.70
C LYS A 141 0.32 -16.27 -1.70
N GLY A 142 -0.18 -15.21 -1.04
CA GLY A 142 -1.59 -14.88 -1.01
C GLY A 142 -2.07 -14.17 -2.28
N LYS A 143 -3.32 -13.69 -2.26
CA LYS A 143 -3.97 -13.04 -3.42
C LYS A 143 -3.17 -11.86 -3.99
N LEU A 144 -2.47 -11.12 -3.15
CA LEU A 144 -1.63 -10.00 -3.60
C LEU A 144 -0.45 -10.49 -4.44
N ALA A 145 0.21 -11.57 -4.01
CA ALA A 145 1.30 -12.19 -4.75
C ALA A 145 0.80 -12.75 -6.09
N GLU A 146 -0.33 -13.46 -6.09
CA GLU A 146 -0.96 -14.00 -7.31
C GLU A 146 -1.30 -12.90 -8.32
N ALA A 147 -1.87 -11.79 -7.85
CA ALA A 147 -2.21 -10.65 -8.70
C ALA A 147 -0.95 -9.99 -9.30
N THR A 148 0.09 -9.79 -8.47
CA THR A 148 1.38 -9.24 -8.92
C THR A 148 2.04 -10.15 -9.96
N ASP A 149 2.09 -11.45 -9.72
CA ASP A 149 2.69 -12.40 -10.67
C ASP A 149 1.90 -12.49 -11.96
N SER A 150 0.56 -12.43 -11.90
CA SER A 150 -0.29 -12.39 -13.09
C SER A 150 -0.05 -11.13 -13.94
N GLN A 151 0.23 -10.00 -13.29
CA GLN A 151 0.44 -8.73 -13.96
C GLN A 151 1.84 -8.57 -14.56
N PHE A 152 2.87 -8.99 -13.82
CA PHE A 152 4.27 -8.70 -14.16
C PHE A 152 5.09 -9.91 -14.59
N GLY A 153 4.57 -11.13 -14.39
CA GLY A 153 5.19 -12.38 -14.75
C GLY A 153 5.47 -13.28 -13.54
N GLU A 154 5.53 -14.59 -13.79
CA GLU A 154 5.66 -15.61 -12.75
C GLU A 154 6.89 -15.40 -11.84
N GLY A 155 6.65 -15.49 -10.52
CA GLY A 155 7.65 -15.30 -9.49
C GLY A 155 8.19 -13.87 -9.41
N CYS A 156 7.40 -12.87 -9.81
CA CYS A 156 7.74 -11.46 -9.65
C CYS A 156 7.70 -11.08 -8.17
N SER A 157 6.58 -11.38 -7.50
CA SER A 157 6.35 -11.12 -6.07
C SER A 157 7.44 -11.72 -5.19
N GLU A 158 7.80 -12.99 -5.41
CA GLU A 158 8.87 -13.68 -4.68
C GLU A 158 10.24 -13.01 -4.89
N PHE A 159 10.57 -12.63 -6.13
CA PHE A 159 11.82 -11.94 -6.44
C PHE A 159 11.88 -10.54 -5.80
N VAL A 160 10.79 -9.77 -5.88
CA VAL A 160 10.68 -8.44 -5.26
C VAL A 160 10.87 -8.55 -3.75
N ALA A 161 10.21 -9.51 -3.10
CA ALA A 161 10.32 -9.72 -1.67
C ALA A 161 11.76 -10.07 -1.24
N HIS A 162 12.45 -10.96 -1.97
CA HIS A 162 13.86 -11.25 -1.72
C HIS A 162 14.77 -10.05 -1.93
N ALA A 163 14.53 -9.25 -2.98
CA ALA A 163 15.31 -8.03 -3.23
C ALA A 163 15.15 -7.01 -2.08
N ILE A 164 13.93 -6.83 -1.57
CA ILE A 164 13.64 -5.96 -0.43
C ILE A 164 14.33 -6.47 0.84
N GLN A 165 14.22 -7.76 1.16
CA GLN A 165 14.86 -8.39 2.33
C GLN A 165 16.37 -8.21 2.28
N HIS A 166 16.98 -8.50 1.12
CA HIS A 166 18.41 -8.33 0.91
C HIS A 166 18.85 -6.87 1.06
N TYR A 167 18.09 -5.91 0.49
CA TYR A 167 18.39 -4.48 0.60
C TYR A 167 18.39 -3.98 2.05
N TYR A 168 17.41 -4.41 2.86
CA TYR A 168 17.26 -3.94 4.25
C TYR A 168 17.91 -4.84 5.31
N GLY A 169 18.57 -5.92 4.90
CA GLY A 169 19.22 -6.90 5.78
C GLY A 169 18.25 -7.60 6.73
N ALA A 170 17.09 -8.02 6.21
CA ALA A 170 15.99 -8.61 6.98
C ALA A 170 15.73 -10.07 6.63
#